data_AF-A0A1G9KKC3-F1
#
_entry.id   AF-A0A1G9KKC3-F1
#
_cell.length_a   1.000
_cell.length_b   1.000
_cell.length_c   1.000
_cell.angle_alpha   90.00
_cell.angle_beta   90.00
_cell.angle_gamma   90.00
#
_symmetry.space_group_name_H-M   'P 1'
#
loop_
_entity.id
_entity.type
_entity.pdbx_description
1 polymer ?
#
loop_
_entity_poly.entity_id
_entity_poly.type
_entity_poly.pdbx_seq_one_letter_code
_entity_poly.pdbx_strand_id
1 'polypeptide(L)'
;MDLTPRSFDRWFDAHLSDDDPDDVLELYRSVKAGESLGDNWNLKWQGSILLIEGNDPEWLPLHSQSAIDCFLHMMEQRWGENEGEAGIEYWAENGNNEK
;
A
#
# COMPACT_ATOMS: atom_id res chain seq x y z
N MET A 1 -12.64 -9.02 -12.09
CA MET A 1 -11.50 -9.60 -11.35
C MET A 1 -11.91 -9.53 -9.89
N ASP A 2 -12.08 -10.66 -9.22
CA ASP A 2 -12.39 -10.66 -7.78
C ASP A 2 -11.09 -10.36 -7.03
N LEU A 3 -11.06 -9.22 -6.33
CA LEU A 3 -9.97 -8.90 -5.43
C LEU A 3 -10.15 -9.73 -4.16
N THR A 4 -9.25 -10.67 -3.95
CA THR A 4 -9.24 -11.50 -2.73
C THR A 4 -8.06 -11.09 -1.87
N PRO A 5 -8.06 -11.41 -0.55
CA PRO A 5 -6.89 -11.22 0.31
C PRO A 5 -5.59 -11.74 -0.31
N ARG A 6 -5.65 -12.92 -0.94
CA ARG A 6 -4.52 -13.52 -1.66
C ARG A 6 -4.00 -12.71 -2.85
N SER A 7 -4.87 -11.95 -3.51
CA SER A 7 -4.49 -11.06 -4.61
C SER A 7 -3.70 -9.87 -4.07
N PHE A 8 -4.08 -9.36 -2.89
CA PHE A 8 -3.38 -8.26 -2.25
C PHE A 8 -2.04 -8.69 -1.67
N ASP A 9 -1.97 -9.82 -0.97
CA ASP A 9 -0.71 -10.37 -0.46
C ASP A 9 0.32 -10.56 -1.57
N ARG A 10 -0.11 -11.15 -2.69
CA ARG A 10 0.76 -11.34 -3.85
C ARG A 10 1.23 -10.02 -4.44
N TRP A 11 0.35 -9.03 -4.50
CA TRP A 11 0.70 -7.73 -5.02
C TRP A 11 1.71 -7.03 -4.09
N PHE A 12 1.50 -7.09 -2.77
CA PHE A 12 2.44 -6.58 -1.78
C PHE A 12 3.81 -7.24 -1.91
N ASP A 13 3.87 -8.57 -1.95
CA ASP A 13 5.15 -9.30 -2.05
C ASP A 13 5.90 -9.03 -3.35
N ALA A 14 5.21 -8.60 -4.41
CA ALA A 14 5.81 -8.26 -5.69
C ALA A 14 6.29 -6.80 -5.76
N HIS A 15 5.62 -5.87 -5.08
CA HIS A 15 5.87 -4.43 -5.25
C HIS A 15 6.43 -3.73 -4.01
N LEU A 16 6.30 -4.33 -2.82
CA LEU A 16 6.78 -3.79 -1.57
C LEU A 16 7.86 -4.68 -0.96
N SER A 17 8.89 -4.02 -0.45
CA SER A 17 9.97 -4.65 0.29
C SER A 17 9.93 -4.17 1.73
N ASP A 18 10.08 -5.08 2.69
CA ASP A 18 10.21 -4.72 4.11
C ASP A 18 11.52 -3.93 4.38
N ASP A 19 12.45 -3.90 3.42
CA ASP A 19 13.71 -3.14 3.49
C ASP A 19 13.60 -1.68 3.02
N ASP A 20 12.48 -1.29 2.42
CA ASP A 20 12.24 0.06 1.91
C ASP A 20 10.99 0.66 2.59
N PRO A 21 11.08 1.05 3.87
CA PRO A 21 9.93 1.52 4.62
C PRO A 21 9.36 2.85 4.13
N ASP A 22 10.19 3.69 3.52
CA ASP A 22 9.75 4.94 2.91
C ASP A 22 8.75 4.68 1.78
N ASP A 23 9.00 3.67 0.94
CA ASP A 23 8.09 3.28 -0.16
C ASP A 23 6.74 2.79 0.36
N VAL A 24 6.75 2.00 1.43
CA VAL A 24 5.52 1.51 2.08
C VAL A 24 4.70 2.66 2.66
N LEU A 25 5.36 3.59 3.36
CA LEU A 25 4.70 4.75 3.97
C LEU A 25 4.14 5.71 2.89
N GLU A 26 4.92 5.97 1.84
CA GLU A 26 4.54 6.79 0.70
C GLU A 26 3.30 6.22 -0.01
N LEU A 27 3.30 4.90 -0.27
CA LEU A 27 2.15 4.22 -0.87
C LEU A 27 0.92 4.30 0.05
N TYR A 28 1.08 4.01 1.34
CA TYR A 28 -0.03 4.04 2.30
C TYR A 28 -0.71 5.41 2.29
N ARG A 29 0.07 6.49 2.38
CA ARG A 29 -0.44 7.87 2.31
C ARG A 29 -1.08 8.17 0.96
N SER A 30 -0.46 7.75 -0.14
CA SER A 30 -0.96 7.96 -1.50
C SER A 30 -2.32 7.29 -1.72
N VAL A 31 -2.48 6.03 -1.30
CA VAL A 31 -3.73 5.29 -1.41
C VAL A 31 -4.82 5.87 -0.51
N LYS A 32 -4.45 6.26 0.72
CA LYS A 32 -5.36 6.89 1.69
C LYS A 32 -5.84 8.27 1.22
N ALA A 33 -4.98 9.07 0.60
CA ALA A 33 -5.31 10.35 0.00
C ALA A 33 -6.00 10.22 -1.37
N GLY A 34 -5.79 9.09 -2.05
CA GLY A 34 -6.22 8.87 -3.43
C GLY A 34 -5.41 9.67 -4.45
N GLU A 35 -4.20 10.11 -4.11
CA GLU A 35 -3.35 10.94 -4.97
C GLU A 35 -1.93 10.37 -5.04
N SER A 36 -1.19 10.75 -6.09
CA SER A 36 0.23 10.41 -6.23
C SER A 36 1.05 11.33 -5.32
N LEU A 37 1.26 10.92 -4.07
CA LEU A 37 2.13 11.67 -3.14
C LEU A 37 3.60 11.26 -3.26
N GLY A 38 3.91 10.43 -4.25
CA GLY A 38 5.16 9.73 -4.39
C GLY A 38 5.70 9.68 -5.81
N ASP A 39 7.02 9.63 -5.96
CA ASP A 39 7.69 9.51 -7.26
C ASP A 39 7.75 8.04 -7.73
N ASN A 40 7.60 7.07 -6.81
CA ASN A 40 7.75 5.64 -7.09
C ASN A 40 6.43 4.94 -7.47
N TRP A 41 5.29 5.58 -7.22
CA TRP A 41 3.96 4.97 -7.38
C TRP A 41 3.09 5.75 -8.37
N ASN A 42 2.48 5.03 -9.31
CA ASN A 42 1.48 5.60 -10.20
C ASN A 42 0.07 5.24 -9.70
N LEU A 43 -0.64 6.23 -9.16
CA LEU A 43 -2.03 6.09 -8.76
C LEU A 43 -2.96 6.80 -9.74
N LYS A 44 -4.03 6.12 -10.16
CA LYS A 44 -4.99 6.67 -11.11
C LYS A 44 -6.43 6.32 -10.76
N TRP A 45 -7.28 7.34 -10.68
CA TRP A 45 -8.72 7.16 -10.59
C TRP A 45 -9.36 7.03 -11.98
N GLN A 46 -10.16 5.98 -12.16
CA GLN A 46 -11.03 5.79 -13.32
C GLN A 46 -12.44 5.44 -12.84
N GLY A 47 -13.30 6.47 -12.73
CA GLY A 47 -14.62 6.31 -12.15
C GLY A 47 -14.52 5.97 -10.66
N SER A 48 -15.10 4.84 -10.24
CA SER A 48 -15.03 4.34 -8.87
C SER A 48 -13.85 3.40 -8.60
N ILE A 49 -12.90 3.31 -9.53
CA ILE A 49 -11.77 2.38 -9.47
C ILE A 49 -10.52 3.20 -9.24
N LEU A 50 -9.78 2.89 -8.19
CA LEU A 50 -8.41 3.34 -7.99
C LEU A 50 -7.46 2.28 -8.54
N LEU A 51 -6.62 2.63 -9.50
CA LEU A 51 -5.58 1.76 -10.02
C LEU A 51 -4.26 2.16 -9.35
N ILE A 52 -3.51 1.18 -8.84
CA ILE A 52 -2.17 1.36 -8.27
C ILE A 52 -1.17 0.56 -9.10
N GLU A 53 -0.12 1.21 -9.58
CA GLU A 53 1.04 0.59 -10.22
C GLU A 53 2.29 0.93 -9.41
N GLY A 54 3.10 -0.10 -9.12
CA GLY A 54 4.39 0.06 -8.46
C GLY A 54 5.55 -0.01 -9.42
N ASN A 55 6.70 -0.46 -8.89
CA ASN A 55 7.93 -0.61 -9.68
C ASN A 55 7.80 -1.65 -10.82
N ASP A 56 6.90 -2.63 -10.68
CA ASP A 56 6.53 -3.58 -11.72
C ASP A 56 5.29 -3.11 -12.52
N PRO A 57 5.12 -3.52 -13.79
CA PRO A 57 4.06 -3.01 -14.68
C PRO A 57 2.65 -3.57 -14.40
N GLU A 58 2.42 -4.20 -13.24
CA GLU A 58 1.13 -4.81 -12.88
C GLU A 58 0.27 -3.85 -12.05
N TRP A 59 -0.88 -3.47 -12.61
CA TRP A 59 -1.86 -2.62 -11.93
C TRP A 59 -2.75 -3.45 -11.00
N LEU A 60 -2.87 -3.01 -9.74
CA LEU A 60 -3.90 -3.48 -8.81
C LEU A 60 -5.12 -2.57 -8.87
N PRO A 61 -6.27 -3.05 -9.39
CA PRO A 61 -7.48 -2.25 -9.45
C PRO A 61 -8.29 -2.36 -8.16
N LEU A 62 -8.31 -1.32 -7.33
CA LEU A 62 -9.18 -1.18 -6.16
C LEU A 62 -10.55 -0.64 -6.58
N HIS A 63 -11.49 -1.53 -6.82
CA HIS A 63 -12.80 -1.25 -7.44
C HIS A 63 -13.86 -0.61 -6.51
N SER A 64 -13.57 -0.42 -5.23
CA SER A 64 -14.53 0.10 -4.25
C SER A 64 -13.82 0.67 -3.02
N GLN A 65 -14.53 1.49 -2.23
CA GLN A 65 -14.03 1.97 -0.95
C GLN A 65 -13.65 0.81 -0.02
N SER A 66 -14.45 -0.25 0.05
CA SER A 66 -14.14 -1.42 0.88
C SER A 66 -12.86 -2.14 0.44
N ALA A 67 -12.51 -2.12 -0.85
CA ALA A 67 -11.24 -2.67 -1.33
C ALA A 67 -10.05 -1.79 -0.91
N ILE A 68 -10.23 -0.46 -0.95
CA ILE A 68 -9.24 0.51 -0.46
C ILE A 68 -9.03 0.34 1.04
N ASP A 69 -10.12 0.30 1.82
CA ASP A 69 -10.06 0.12 3.27
C ASP A 69 -9.40 -1.22 3.62
N CYS A 70 -9.73 -2.29 2.89
CA CYS A 70 -9.08 -3.59 3.08
C CYS A 70 -7.59 -3.51 2.78
N PHE A 71 -7.20 -2.87 1.68
CA PHE A 71 -5.80 -2.68 1.28
C PHE A 71 -5.01 -1.96 2.36
N LEU A 72 -5.49 -0.79 2.80
CA LEU A 72 -4.87 -0.02 3.88
C LEU A 72 -4.80 -0.83 5.18
N HIS A 73 -5.86 -1.55 5.53
CA HIS A 73 -5.89 -2.36 6.74
C HIS A 73 -4.86 -3.50 6.72
N MET A 74 -4.61 -4.13 5.57
CA MET A 74 -3.54 -5.14 5.48
C MET A 74 -2.15 -4.52 5.60
N MET A 75 -1.92 -3.32 5.05
CA MET A 75 -0.66 -2.60 5.28
C MET A 75 -0.46 -2.32 6.77
N GLU A 76 -1.51 -1.85 7.45
CA GLU A 76 -1.49 -1.62 8.90
C GLU A 76 -1.25 -2.89 9.70
N GLN A 77 -1.82 -4.03 9.29
CA GLN A 77 -1.55 -5.32 9.95
C GLN A 77 -0.10 -5.77 9.77
N ARG A 78 0.49 -5.54 8.59
CA ARG A 78 1.83 -6.05 8.25
C ARG A 78 2.95 -5.17 8.82
N TRP A 79 2.79 -3.86 8.77
CA TRP A 79 3.83 -2.90 9.16
C TRP A 79 3.42 -1.93 10.25
N GLY A 80 2.12 -1.76 10.52
CA GLY A 80 1.63 -0.74 11.46
C GLY A 80 1.10 -1.25 12.79
N GLU A 81 1.19 -2.56 13.07
CA GLU A 81 0.57 -3.21 14.25
C GLU A 81 -0.92 -2.86 14.47
N ASN A 82 -1.65 -2.47 13.42
CA ASN A 82 -3.02 -1.92 13.44
C ASN A 82 -3.19 -0.54 14.10
N GLU A 83 -2.12 0.25 14.24
CA GLU A 83 -2.18 1.62 14.77
C GLU A 83 -2.39 2.69 13.67
N GLY A 84 -2.69 2.26 12.44
CA GLY A 84 -2.86 3.16 11.31
C GLY A 84 -1.52 3.73 10.82
N GLU A 85 -1.57 4.97 10.34
CA GLU A 85 -0.40 5.68 9.83
C GLU A 85 0.73 5.80 10.86
N ALA A 86 0.40 6.10 12.13
CA ALA A 86 1.39 6.27 13.18
C ALA A 86 2.18 4.99 13.47
N GLY A 87 1.53 3.82 13.35
CA GLY A 87 2.21 2.53 13.49
C GLY A 87 3.17 2.27 12.33
N ILE A 88 2.75 2.57 11.10
CA ILE A 88 3.60 2.41 9.91
C ILE A 88 4.78 3.38 9.95
N GLU A 89 4.56 4.63 10.38
CA GLU A 89 5.63 5.61 10.62
C GLU A 89 6.61 5.11 11.68
N TYR A 90 6.11 4.61 12.81
CA TYR A 90 6.95 4.04 13.86
C TYR A 90 7.78 2.86 13.36
N TRP A 91 7.18 1.95 12.60
CA TRP A 91 7.90 0.85 11.95
C TRP A 91 8.93 1.36 10.95
N ALA A 92 8.61 2.38 10.14
CA ALA A 92 9.54 2.92 9.17
C ALA A 92 10.79 3.53 9.82
N GLU A 93 10.59 4.23 10.95
CA GLU A 93 11.67 4.86 11.71
C GLU A 93 12.52 3.87 12.52
N ASN A 94 11.93 2.75 12.98
CA ASN A 94 12.56 1.84 13.94
C ASN A 94 12.90 0.45 13.37
N GLY A 95 12.15 -0.04 12.39
CA GLY A 95 12.32 -1.36 11.75
C GLY A 95 13.61 -1.50 10.95
N ASN A 96 14.20 -0.39 10.50
CA ASN A 96 15.53 -0.35 9.85
C ASN A 96 16.71 -0.55 10.82
N ASN A 97 16.48 -0.61 12.14
CA ASN A 97 17.55 -0.77 13.13
C ASN A 97 17.76 -2.22 13.61
N GLU A 98 16.99 -3.20 13.10
CA GLU A 98 17.08 -4.61 13.52
C GLU A 98 17.56 -5.59 12.42
N LYS A 99 18.34 -5.12 11.42
CA LYS A 99 19.07 -6.00 10.49
C LYS A 99 20.59 -5.92 10.64
#